data_AF-A0A2N1VT70-F1
#
_entry.id   AF-A0A2N1VT70-F1
#
_cell.length_a   1.000
_cell.length_b   1.000
_cell.length_c   1.000
_cell.angle_alpha   90.00
_cell.angle_beta   90.00
_cell.angle_gamma   90.00
#
_symmetry.space_group_name_H-M   'P 1'
#
loop_
_entity.id
_entity.type
_entity.pdbx_description
1 polymer ?
#
loop_
_entity_poly.entity_id
_entity_poly.type
_entity_poly.pdbx_seq_one_letter_code
_entity_poly.pdbx_strand_id
1 'polypeptide(L)'
;MSRIMLKTNLVLITIIFSLMIIACESGHDKIVLKFWAMGLEGETVSKLIPEFEKNNPGVKVIVQQIPWTAAHEKMITAFASETLP
;
A
#
# COMPACT_ATOMS: atom_id res chain seq x y z
N MET A 1 -32.78 35.12 -22.56
CA MET A 1 -31.38 34.73 -22.89
C MET A 1 -30.44 34.78 -21.68
N SER A 2 -30.27 35.92 -20.99
CA SER A 2 -29.27 36.11 -19.91
C SER A 2 -29.37 35.14 -18.70
N ARG A 3 -30.59 34.82 -18.23
CA ARG A 3 -30.77 33.91 -17.07
C ARG A 3 -30.44 32.43 -17.36
N ILE A 4 -30.49 32.02 -18.63
CA ILE A 4 -30.06 30.67 -19.05
C ILE A 4 -28.53 30.58 -19.00
N MET A 5 -27.81 31.56 -19.54
CA MET A 5 -26.34 31.56 -19.50
C MET A 5 -25.79 31.61 -18.07
N LEU A 6 -26.44 32.35 -17.16
CA LEU A 6 -26.02 32.44 -15.77
C LEU A 6 -26.15 31.10 -15.04
N LYS A 7 -27.22 30.33 -15.30
CA LYS A 7 -27.40 28.98 -14.74
C LYS A 7 -26.38 27.99 -15.30
N THR A 8 -26.10 28.04 -16.61
CA THR A 8 -25.10 27.16 -17.23
C THR A 8 -23.70 27.42 -16.68
N ASN A 9 -23.31 28.68 -16.49
CA ASN A 9 -22.02 29.03 -15.86
C ASN A 9 -21.95 28.60 -14.40
N LEU A 10 -23.05 28.76 -13.65
CA LEU A 10 -23.09 28.32 -12.25
C LEU A 10 -22.89 26.81 -12.14
N VAL A 11 -23.58 26.02 -12.98
CA VAL A 11 -23.43 24.55 -13.03
C VAL A 11 -22.01 24.14 -13.43
N LEU A 12 -21.40 24.84 -14.38
CA LEU A 12 -20.03 24.57 -14.80
C LEU A 12 -19.03 24.79 -13.65
N ILE A 13 -19.22 25.87 -12.88
CA ILE A 13 -18.37 26.17 -11.71
C ILE A 13 -18.53 25.09 -10.63
N THR A 14 -19.76 24.63 -10.35
CA THR A 14 -19.97 23.57 -9.34
C THR A 14 -19.34 22.24 -9.75
N ILE A 15 -19.37 21.90 -11.05
CA ILE A 15 -18.73 20.70 -11.58
C ILE A 15 -17.20 20.79 -11.47
N ILE A 16 -16.62 21.94 -11.84
CA ILE A 16 -15.17 22.17 -11.73
C ILE A 16 -14.71 22.12 -10.27
N PHE A 17 -15.48 22.70 -9.36
CA PHE A 17 -15.17 22.67 -7.93
C PHE A 17 -15.26 21.25 -7.34
N SER A 18 -16.24 20.45 -7.78
CA SER A 18 -16.35 19.03 -7.42
C SER A 18 -15.13 18.21 -7.88
N LEU A 19 -14.63 18.46 -9.11
CA LEU A 19 -13.46 17.77 -9.64
C LEU A 19 -12.15 18.09 -8.89
N MET A 20 -11.99 19.32 -8.39
CA MET A 20 -10.80 19.72 -7.64
C MET A 20 -10.64 19.00 -6.29
N ILE A 21 -11.75 18.55 -5.68
CA ILE A 21 -11.73 17.89 -4.37
C ILE A 21 -11.22 16.43 -4.50
N ILE A 22 -11.34 15.82 -5.67
CA ILE A 22 -10.90 14.44 -5.94
C ILE A 22 -9.39 14.35 -6.17
N ALA A 23 -8.73 15.47 -6.51
CA ALA A 23 -7.32 15.50 -6.88
C ALA A 23 -6.34 15.47 -5.70
N CYS A 24 -6.84 15.41 -4.46
CA CYS A 24 -5.99 15.30 -3.26
C CYS A 24 -5.75 13.82 -2.91
N GLU A 25 -5.05 13.09 -3.78
CA GLU A 25 -4.42 11.83 -3.40
C GLU A 25 -2.93 12.12 -3.23
N SER A 26 -2.50 12.31 -1.99
CA SER A 26 -1.12 12.56 -1.62
C SER A 26 -0.25 11.39 -2.12
N GLY A 27 0.75 11.70 -2.94
CA GLY A 27 1.77 10.77 -3.39
C GLY A 27 2.63 10.32 -2.21
N HIS A 28 2.10 9.44 -1.38
CA HIS A 28 2.87 8.72 -0.38
C HIS A 28 3.76 7.72 -1.12
N ASP A 29 5.08 7.86 -0.93
CA ASP A 29 6.03 6.85 -1.40
C ASP A 29 5.58 5.49 -0.87
N LYS A 30 5.33 4.56 -1.81
CA LYS A 30 4.87 3.21 -1.46
C LYS A 30 5.99 2.47 -0.72
N ILE A 31 5.81 2.22 0.56
CA ILE A 31 6.73 1.46 1.39
C ILE A 31 6.51 -0.02 1.09
N VAL A 32 7.55 -0.70 0.58
CA VAL A 32 7.50 -2.16 0.37
C VAL A 32 8.22 -2.85 1.52
N LEU A 33 7.47 -3.50 2.41
CA LEU A 33 7.98 -4.28 3.52
C LEU A 33 8.19 -5.73 3.08
N LYS A 34 9.45 -6.18 3.01
CA LYS A 34 9.75 -7.61 2.83
C LYS A 34 9.69 -8.28 4.19
N PHE A 35 9.00 -9.41 4.28
CA PHE A 35 8.78 -10.08 5.54
C PHE A 35 9.06 -11.57 5.41
N TRP A 36 10.07 -12.05 6.12
CA TRP A 36 10.36 -13.49 6.20
C TRP A 36 9.56 -14.11 7.33
N ALA A 37 8.81 -15.16 7.00
CA ALA A 37 7.99 -15.89 7.96
C ALA A 37 8.32 -17.38 7.88
N MET A 38 8.45 -18.04 9.03
CA MET A 38 9.03 -19.37 9.10
C MET A 38 7.95 -20.46 9.17
N GLY A 39 8.06 -21.46 8.29
CA GLY A 39 7.12 -22.58 8.25
C GLY A 39 5.65 -22.11 8.16
N LEU A 40 4.78 -22.72 8.98
CA LEU A 40 3.33 -22.45 8.99
C LEU A 40 2.97 -20.98 9.29
N GLU A 41 3.86 -20.24 9.94
CA GLU A 41 3.64 -18.83 10.24
C GLU A 41 3.45 -18.01 8.96
N GLY A 42 4.15 -18.36 7.87
CA GLY A 42 4.01 -17.68 6.58
C GLY A 42 2.62 -17.76 5.97
N GLU A 43 1.92 -18.88 6.12
CA GLU A 43 0.53 -19.03 5.67
C GLU A 43 -0.43 -18.31 6.60
N THR A 44 -0.16 -18.33 7.90
CA THR A 44 -1.03 -17.70 8.90
C THR A 44 -0.98 -16.18 8.81
N VAL A 45 0.23 -15.60 8.75
CA VAL A 45 0.42 -14.15 8.68
C VAL A 45 -0.09 -13.56 7.36
N SER A 46 0.00 -14.31 6.25
CA SER A 46 -0.54 -13.88 4.95
C SER A 46 -2.03 -13.56 5.01
N LYS A 47 -2.78 -14.18 5.94
CA LYS A 47 -4.22 -13.90 6.15
C LYS A 47 -4.46 -12.57 6.85
N LEU A 48 -3.48 -12.06 7.61
CA LEU A 48 -3.56 -10.80 8.35
C LEU A 48 -3.11 -9.60 7.51
N ILE A 49 -2.30 -9.84 6.47
CA ILE A 49 -1.75 -8.78 5.59
C ILE A 49 -2.82 -7.88 4.97
N PRO A 50 -3.95 -8.39 4.43
CA PRO A 50 -4.95 -7.51 3.81
C PRO A 50 -5.53 -6.46 4.76
N GLU A 51 -5.79 -6.85 6.01
CA GLU A 51 -6.27 -5.92 7.04
C GLU A 51 -5.17 -4.93 7.46
N PHE A 52 -3.94 -5.41 7.58
CA PHE A 52 -2.79 -4.56 7.85
C PHE A 52 -2.57 -3.50 6.75
N GLU A 53 -2.59 -3.88 5.47
CA GLU A 53 -2.42 -2.95 4.34
C GLU A 53 -3.58 -1.95 4.25
N LYS A 54 -4.81 -2.36 4.60
CA LYS A 54 -5.96 -1.45 4.69
C LYS A 54 -5.78 -0.40 5.78
N ASN A 55 -5.24 -0.79 6.93
CA ASN A 55 -5.01 0.10 8.07
C ASN A 55 -3.75 0.96 7.91
N ASN A 56 -2.86 0.60 6.98
CA ASN A 56 -1.62 1.31 6.69
C ASN A 56 -1.54 1.64 5.18
N PRO A 57 -2.32 2.63 4.70
CA PRO A 57 -2.26 3.04 3.30
C PRO A 57 -0.84 3.43 2.89
N GLY A 58 -0.41 2.96 1.73
CA GLY A 58 0.95 3.17 1.22
C GLY A 58 1.96 2.10 1.62
N VAL A 59 1.61 1.15 2.50
CA VAL A 59 2.46 -0.01 2.81
C VAL A 59 2.03 -1.23 2.00
N LYS A 60 2.99 -1.88 1.33
CA LYS A 60 2.83 -3.17 0.66
C LYS A 60 3.70 -4.22 1.35
N VAL A 61 3.12 -5.33 1.79
CA VAL A 61 3.88 -6.41 2.43
C VAL A 61 4.11 -7.55 1.46
N ILE A 62 5.35 -8.01 1.37
CA ILE A 62 5.77 -9.19 0.59
C ILE A 62 6.23 -10.25 1.57
N VAL A 63 5.40 -11.27 1.78
CA VAL A 63 5.71 -12.39 2.66
C VAL A 63 6.52 -13.43 1.89
N GLN A 64 7.67 -13.81 2.43
CA GLN A 64 8.48 -14.92 1.95
C GLN A 64 8.49 -16.01 3.01
N GLN A 65 7.94 -17.18 2.66
CA GLN A 65 7.95 -18.33 3.55
C GLN A 65 9.33 -19.00 3.52
N ILE A 66 9.93 -19.18 4.70
CA ILE A 66 11.23 -19.83 4.89
C ILE A 66 11.02 -21.15 5.62
N PRO A 67 11.47 -22.30 5.08
CA PRO A 67 11.46 -23.55 5.83
C PRO A 67 12.28 -23.43 7.11
N TRP A 68 11.79 -23.97 8.22
CA TRP A 68 12.50 -23.93 9.51
C TRP A 68 13.92 -24.51 9.42
N THR A 69 14.09 -25.58 8.64
CA THR A 69 15.39 -26.23 8.42
C THR A 69 16.42 -25.34 7.75
N ALA A 70 15.98 -24.30 7.02
CA ALA A 70 16.86 -23.37 6.30
C ALA A 70 16.90 -21.96 6.93
N ALA A 71 16.04 -21.68 7.92
CA ALA A 71 15.88 -20.34 8.47
C ALA A 71 17.17 -19.81 9.11
N HIS A 72 17.84 -20.65 9.90
CA HIS A 72 19.06 -20.27 10.63
C HIS A 72 20.19 -19.85 9.68
N GLU A 73 20.52 -20.74 8.73
CA GLU A 73 21.59 -20.48 7.76
C GLU A 73 21.28 -19.27 6.87
N LYS A 74 20.01 -19.12 6.47
CA LYS A 74 19.57 -17.97 5.67
C LYS A 74 19.75 -16.65 6.42
N MET A 75 19.39 -16.59 7.70
CA MET A 75 19.54 -15.37 8.50
C MET A 75 21.00 -14.99 8.68
N ILE A 76 21.88 -15.93 9.03
CA ILE A 76 23.30 -15.63 9.24
C ILE A 76 23.96 -15.22 7.92
N THR A 77 23.65 -15.93 6.83
CA THR A 77 24.18 -15.59 5.49
C THR A 77 23.72 -14.20 5.07
N ALA A 78 22.42 -13.91 5.20
CA ALA A 78 21.86 -12.62 4.84
C ALA A 78 22.36 -11.47 5.72
N PHE A 79 22.61 -11.74 7.00
CA PHE A 79 23.25 -10.77 7.89
C PHE A 79 24.69 -10.49 7.46
N ALA A 80 25.48 -11.54 7.21
CA ALA A 80 26.86 -11.42 6.76
C ALA A 80 26.98 -10.72 5.38
N SER A 81 25.97 -10.87 4.53
CA SER A 81 25.91 -10.19 3.23
C SER A 81 25.17 -8.84 3.26
N GLU A 82 24.69 -8.39 4.42
CA GLU A 82 23.91 -7.15 4.58
C GLU A 82 22.65 -7.11 3.68
N THR A 83 22.01 -8.27 3.48
CA THR A 83 20.81 -8.44 2.64
C THR A 83 19.63 -9.04 3.42
N LEU A 84 19.48 -8.67 4.70
CA LEU A 84 18.25 -8.97 5.44
C LEU A 84 17.04 -8.31 4.74
N PRO A 85 15.84 -8.92 4.87
CA PRO A 85 14.64 -8.40 4.23
C PRO A 85 14.27 -6.99 4.71
#